data_AF-A0A316MC07-F1
#
_entry.id   AF-A0A316MC07-F1
#
_cell.length_a   1.000
_cell.length_b   1.000
_cell.length_c   1.000
_cell.angle_alpha   90.00
_cell.angle_beta   90.00
_cell.angle_gamma   90.00
#
_symmetry.space_group_name_H-M   'P 1'
#
loop_
_entity.id
_entity.type
_entity.pdbx_description
1 polymer ?
#
loop_
_entity_poly.entity_id
_entity_poly.type
_entity_poly.pdbx_seq_one_letter_code
_entity_poly.pdbx_strand_id
1 'polypeptide(L)'
;MRERGAKIGKNVMIFDPKSTLLDVTRPYMIEIGNNVQITRGVIILTHGYEWSVLKNVYGDILGSCGKVSIGNNVFIGMNTIILKGVNIGNNVIIGAGSVVTHNLNDNSVYTGNPAKFVMTLDEYYEKRKSAQIIEAKEQVLQYQTRVMNKPDKMVLREFFFLFEDINDDKEIFSEYKRMLGFTDNYEDSLNKFIKTRMNRPFYDIDAFINFCNGDKYYKGKVEDKI
;
A
#
# COMPACT_ATOMS: atom_id res chain seq x y z
N MET A 1 -19.94 -0.59 12.12
CA MET A 1 -18.83 0.12 12.83
C MET A 1 -19.18 1.58 13.12
N ARG A 2 -19.44 2.42 12.11
CA ARG A 2 -19.79 3.85 12.30
C ARG A 2 -20.99 4.06 13.23
N GLU A 3 -22.09 3.33 13.01
CA GLU A 3 -23.29 3.36 13.87
C GLU A 3 -23.01 3.01 15.34
N ARG A 4 -21.89 2.33 15.61
CA ARG A 4 -21.47 1.92 16.96
C ARG A 4 -20.42 2.87 17.56
N GLY A 5 -20.13 4.00 16.89
CA GLY A 5 -19.27 5.07 17.39
C GLY A 5 -17.87 5.15 16.78
N ALA A 6 -17.47 4.22 15.91
CA ALA A 6 -16.17 4.30 15.25
C ALA A 6 -16.12 5.49 14.29
N LYS A 7 -15.04 6.29 14.35
CA LYS A 7 -14.79 7.37 13.40
C LYS A 7 -14.03 6.78 12.20
N ILE A 8 -14.63 6.82 11.01
CA ILE A 8 -14.02 6.28 9.79
C ILE A 8 -14.20 7.30 8.66
N GLY A 9 -13.08 7.81 8.16
CA GLY A 9 -13.01 8.79 7.08
C GLY A 9 -13.49 8.28 5.72
N LYS A 10 -13.19 9.06 4.68
CA LYS A 10 -13.51 8.75 3.28
C LYS A 10 -12.46 7.82 2.68
N ASN A 11 -12.85 7.04 1.68
CA ASN A 11 -11.96 6.16 0.90
C ASN A 11 -11.16 5.17 1.77
N VAL A 12 -11.79 4.68 2.83
CA VAL A 12 -11.26 3.57 3.62
C VAL A 12 -11.70 2.27 2.95
N MET A 13 -10.75 1.50 2.44
CA MET A 13 -11.02 0.22 1.80
C MET A 13 -10.51 -0.92 2.67
N ILE A 14 -11.41 -1.86 2.99
CA ILE A 14 -11.05 -3.13 3.61
C ILE A 14 -11.19 -4.19 2.52
N PHE A 15 -10.06 -4.68 2.01
CA PHE A 15 -10.02 -5.58 0.84
C PHE A 15 -10.61 -6.96 1.13
N ASP A 16 -10.48 -7.45 2.36
CA ASP A 16 -11.11 -8.69 2.82
C ASP A 16 -11.76 -8.48 4.20
N PRO A 17 -13.02 -7.98 4.23
CA PRO A 17 -13.73 -7.71 5.47
C PRO A 17 -14.02 -8.96 6.31
N LYS A 18 -14.01 -10.16 5.72
CA LYS A 18 -14.32 -11.40 6.44
C LYS A 18 -13.18 -11.85 7.35
N SER A 19 -11.93 -11.55 6.96
CA SER A 19 -10.74 -11.89 7.75
C SER A 19 -10.22 -10.71 8.58
N THR A 20 -10.66 -9.49 8.30
CA THR A 20 -10.23 -8.29 9.01
C THR A 20 -11.05 -8.10 10.29
N LEU A 21 -10.39 -8.02 11.44
CA LEU A 21 -11.04 -7.78 12.72
C LEU A 21 -10.76 -6.34 13.18
N LEU A 22 -11.82 -5.55 13.25
CA LEU A 22 -11.83 -4.31 14.03
C LEU A 22 -12.52 -4.60 15.35
N ASP A 23 -11.94 -4.19 16.48
CA ASP A 23 -12.52 -4.44 17.80
C ASP A 23 -13.98 -4.00 17.89
N VAL A 24 -14.87 -4.98 17.81
CA VAL A 24 -16.31 -4.78 17.81
C VAL A 24 -16.86 -4.54 19.20
N THR A 25 -16.08 -4.71 20.27
CA THR A 25 -16.58 -4.50 21.65
C THR A 25 -16.60 -3.02 22.03
N ARG A 26 -15.61 -2.25 21.53
CA ARG A 26 -15.44 -0.83 21.81
C ARG A 26 -15.15 -0.02 20.53
N PRO A 27 -16.05 -0.07 19.53
CA PRO A 27 -15.85 0.61 18.24
C PRO A 27 -15.62 2.13 18.39
N TYR A 28 -16.18 2.78 19.42
CA TYR A 28 -15.95 4.19 19.74
C TYR A 28 -14.49 4.54 20.12
N MET A 29 -13.64 3.53 20.32
CA MET A 29 -12.20 3.68 20.56
C MET A 29 -11.36 3.55 19.27
N ILE A 30 -11.99 3.44 18.10
CA ILE A 30 -11.32 3.34 16.81
C ILE A 30 -11.56 4.62 16.00
N GLU A 31 -10.47 5.22 15.54
CA GLU A 31 -10.46 6.35 14.63
C GLU A 31 -9.57 6.05 13.42
N ILE A 32 -10.13 6.16 12.22
CA ILE A 32 -9.45 5.93 10.94
C ILE A 32 -9.65 7.17 10.07
N GLY A 33 -8.56 7.75 9.59
CA GLY A 33 -8.55 8.89 8.69
C GLY A 33 -9.05 8.57 7.28
N ASN A 34 -8.70 9.43 6.32
CA ASN A 34 -9.06 9.28 4.91
C ASN A 34 -8.01 8.47 4.13
N ASN A 35 -8.41 7.84 3.03
CA ASN A 35 -7.52 7.14 2.10
C ASN A 35 -6.71 6.01 2.76
N VAL A 36 -7.35 5.22 3.63
CA VAL A 36 -6.70 4.11 4.35
C VAL A 36 -6.99 2.78 3.67
N GLN A 37 -5.95 2.00 3.41
CA GLN A 37 -6.00 0.73 2.71
C GLN A 37 -5.69 -0.41 3.69
N ILE A 38 -6.69 -1.22 4.00
CA ILE A 38 -6.59 -2.32 4.97
C ILE A 38 -6.70 -3.65 4.22
N THR A 39 -5.58 -4.37 4.16
CA THR A 39 -5.51 -5.65 3.46
C THR A 39 -6.00 -6.82 4.33
N ARG A 40 -5.90 -8.03 3.80
CA ARG A 40 -6.42 -9.26 4.41
C ARG A 40 -5.85 -9.53 5.81
N GLY A 41 -6.70 -10.02 6.71
CA GLY A 41 -6.27 -10.54 8.03
C GLY A 41 -5.78 -9.50 9.03
N VAL A 42 -5.99 -8.21 8.77
CA VAL A 42 -5.58 -7.15 9.70
C VAL A 42 -6.45 -7.20 10.96
N ILE A 43 -5.82 -7.03 12.12
CA ILE A 43 -6.48 -7.02 13.43
C ILE A 43 -6.19 -5.70 14.13
N ILE A 44 -7.24 -5.00 14.58
CA ILE A 44 -7.14 -3.77 15.38
C ILE A 44 -7.80 -4.02 16.73
N LEU A 45 -7.01 -3.95 17.82
CA LEU A 45 -7.46 -4.19 19.19
C LEU A 45 -7.46 -2.88 19.99
N THR A 46 -8.50 -2.64 20.78
CA THR A 46 -8.59 -1.46 21.66
C THR A 46 -8.58 -1.81 23.15
N HIS A 47 -8.55 -3.10 23.48
CA HIS A 47 -8.50 -3.60 24.85
C HIS A 47 -7.78 -4.94 24.95
N GLY A 48 -7.50 -5.35 26.18
CA GLY A 48 -6.88 -6.63 26.51
C GLY A 48 -7.55 -7.33 27.69
N TYR A 49 -7.26 -8.61 27.85
CA TYR A 49 -7.81 -9.50 28.89
C TYR A 49 -6.74 -10.04 29.85
N GLU A 50 -5.53 -9.47 29.80
CA GLU A 50 -4.38 -9.84 30.64
C GLU A 50 -4.67 -9.69 32.14
N TRP A 51 -5.63 -8.85 32.52
CA TRP A 51 -6.08 -8.70 33.90
C TRP A 51 -6.65 -9.98 34.50
N SER A 52 -7.09 -10.95 33.69
CA SER A 52 -7.53 -12.26 34.17
C SER A 52 -6.41 -13.03 34.90
N VAL A 53 -5.17 -12.87 34.45
CA VAL A 53 -3.99 -13.43 35.11
C VAL A 53 -3.68 -12.64 36.38
N LEU A 54 -3.68 -11.30 36.30
CA LEU A 54 -3.42 -10.42 37.44
C LEU A 54 -4.42 -10.63 38.58
N LYS A 55 -5.71 -10.81 38.25
CA LYS A 55 -6.75 -11.13 39.22
C LYS A 55 -6.46 -12.42 39.98
N ASN A 56 -5.96 -13.45 39.30
CA ASN A 56 -5.67 -14.73 39.95
C ASN A 56 -4.45 -14.67 40.88
N VAL A 57 -3.48 -13.79 40.60
CA VAL A 57 -2.26 -13.64 41.41
C VAL A 57 -2.44 -12.62 42.53
N TYR A 58 -3.07 -11.48 42.24
CA TYR A 58 -3.11 -10.31 43.12
C TYR A 58 -4.53 -9.97 43.62
N GLY A 59 -5.57 -10.57 43.07
CA GLY A 59 -6.97 -10.31 43.45
C GLY A 59 -7.64 -9.13 42.73
N ASP A 60 -6.86 -8.19 42.19
CA ASP A 60 -7.36 -6.98 41.54
C ASP A 60 -7.84 -7.19 40.10
N ILE A 61 -8.90 -6.46 39.72
CA ILE A 61 -9.36 -6.34 38.32
C ILE A 61 -8.83 -5.03 37.74
N LEU A 62 -7.75 -5.11 36.98
CA LEU A 62 -7.06 -3.96 36.38
C LEU A 62 -7.37 -3.85 34.89
N GLY A 63 -8.48 -3.19 34.57
CA GLY A 63 -8.94 -3.02 33.18
C GLY A 63 -7.90 -2.36 32.27
N SER A 64 -7.86 -2.79 31.00
CA SER A 64 -6.84 -2.39 30.04
C SER A 64 -7.47 -2.04 28.70
N CYS A 65 -7.49 -0.75 28.36
CA CYS A 65 -7.98 -0.24 27.09
C CYS A 65 -7.14 0.94 26.59
N GLY A 66 -7.25 1.25 25.29
CA GLY A 66 -6.57 2.38 24.68
C GLY A 66 -7.11 2.66 23.28
N LYS A 67 -7.33 3.94 22.97
CA LYS A 67 -7.82 4.38 21.67
C LYS A 67 -6.79 4.02 20.60
N VAL A 68 -7.25 3.53 19.45
CA VAL A 68 -6.40 3.37 18.26
C VAL A 68 -6.76 4.46 17.28
N SER A 69 -5.76 5.27 16.89
CA SER A 69 -5.90 6.31 15.87
C SER A 69 -5.05 5.96 14.66
N ILE A 70 -5.64 5.95 13.48
CA ILE A 70 -4.95 5.81 12.19
C ILE A 70 -5.13 7.12 11.43
N GLY A 71 -4.02 7.74 11.02
CA GLY A 71 -3.99 8.97 10.24
C GLY A 71 -4.53 8.79 8.81
N ASN A 72 -4.25 9.79 7.98
CA ASN A 72 -4.63 9.78 6.56
C ASN A 72 -3.57 9.11 5.70
N ASN A 73 -4.00 8.52 4.58
CA ASN A 73 -3.11 7.89 3.59
C ASN A 73 -2.20 6.82 4.22
N VAL A 74 -2.82 5.78 4.80
CA VAL A 74 -2.11 4.70 5.48
C VAL A 74 -2.36 3.38 4.76
N PHE A 75 -1.29 2.64 4.47
CA PHE A 75 -1.36 1.27 3.97
C PHE A 75 -1.04 0.27 5.08
N ILE A 76 -1.95 -0.68 5.32
CA ILE A 76 -1.79 -1.71 6.33
C ILE A 76 -1.68 -3.08 5.66
N GLY A 77 -0.46 -3.63 5.66
CA GLY A 77 -0.12 -4.90 5.04
C GLY A 77 -0.77 -6.11 5.70
N MET A 78 -0.80 -7.20 4.96
CA MET A 78 -1.59 -8.40 5.29
C MET A 78 -1.20 -8.96 6.66
N ASN A 79 -2.16 -9.40 7.45
CA ASN A 79 -1.96 -9.99 8.79
C ASN A 79 -1.25 -9.06 9.80
N THR A 80 -1.35 -7.74 9.63
CA THR A 80 -0.86 -6.78 10.64
C THR A 80 -1.76 -6.78 11.86
N ILE A 81 -1.17 -6.72 13.06
CA ILE A 81 -1.88 -6.57 14.34
C ILE A 81 -1.54 -5.18 14.91
N ILE A 82 -2.55 -4.37 15.20
CA ILE A 82 -2.41 -3.07 15.85
C ILE A 82 -2.96 -3.17 17.27
N LEU A 83 -2.09 -2.92 18.25
CA LEU A 83 -2.44 -3.00 19.67
C LEU A 83 -3.10 -1.71 20.18
N LYS A 84 -3.80 -1.85 21.30
CA LYS A 84 -4.51 -0.76 21.99
C LYS A 84 -3.59 0.42 22.31
N GLY A 85 -4.13 1.63 22.19
CA GLY A 85 -3.42 2.86 22.58
C GLY A 85 -2.45 3.41 21.53
N VAL A 86 -2.33 2.77 20.37
CA VAL A 86 -1.43 3.18 19.29
C VAL A 86 -2.03 4.32 18.47
N ASN A 87 -1.19 5.32 18.16
CA ASN A 87 -1.45 6.34 17.15
C ASN A 87 -0.51 6.14 15.96
N ILE A 88 -1.08 5.97 14.78
CA ILE A 88 -0.37 5.88 13.50
C ILE A 88 -0.53 7.23 12.78
N GLY A 89 0.60 7.81 12.40
CA GLY A 89 0.68 9.06 11.67
C GLY A 89 0.07 9.03 10.25
N ASN A 90 0.23 10.15 9.54
CA ASN A 90 -0.16 10.26 8.13
C ASN A 90 0.93 9.70 7.20
N ASN A 91 0.54 9.23 6.01
CA ASN A 91 1.47 8.74 4.99
C ASN A 91 2.37 7.60 5.49
N VAL A 92 1.75 6.62 6.16
CA VAL A 92 2.47 5.48 6.78
C VAL A 92 2.23 4.19 6.02
N ILE A 93 3.30 3.44 5.77
CA ILE A 93 3.24 2.09 5.22
C ILE A 93 3.62 1.10 6.32
N ILE A 94 2.74 0.15 6.60
CA ILE A 94 2.99 -0.93 7.54
C ILE A 94 3.10 -2.24 6.75
N GLY A 95 4.26 -2.88 6.83
CA GLY A 95 4.56 -4.14 6.15
C GLY A 95 3.66 -5.29 6.62
N ALA A 96 3.51 -6.31 5.78
CA ALA A 96 2.74 -7.50 6.13
C ALA A 96 3.34 -8.24 7.36
N GLY A 97 2.47 -8.81 8.19
CA GLY A 97 2.83 -9.57 9.39
C GLY A 97 3.35 -8.70 10.55
N SER A 98 3.17 -7.39 10.49
CA SER A 98 3.69 -6.49 11.53
C SER A 98 2.86 -6.53 12.81
N VAL A 99 3.49 -6.32 13.96
CA VAL A 99 2.80 -6.13 15.25
C VAL A 99 3.13 -4.74 15.79
N VAL A 100 2.16 -3.84 15.69
CA VAL A 100 2.31 -2.43 16.07
C VAL A 100 2.03 -2.28 17.56
N THR A 101 3.11 -2.10 18.33
CA THR A 101 3.08 -2.02 19.80
C THR A 101 3.26 -0.59 20.33
N HIS A 102 3.54 0.38 19.46
CA HIS A 102 3.82 1.77 19.80
C HIS A 102 3.39 2.71 18.67
N ASN A 103 3.39 4.01 18.93
CA ASN A 103 3.03 5.02 17.95
C ASN A 103 3.98 5.03 16.76
N LEU A 104 3.43 5.26 15.56
CA LEU A 104 4.17 5.35 14.31
C LEU A 104 4.15 6.80 13.82
N ASN A 105 5.32 7.33 13.47
CA ASN A 105 5.47 8.71 12.98
C ASN A 105 4.92 8.90 11.56
N ASP A 106 4.64 10.13 11.17
CA ASP A 106 4.27 10.49 9.80
C ASP A 106 5.37 10.12 8.78
N ASN A 107 4.99 9.98 7.49
CA ASN A 107 5.90 9.86 6.34
C ASN A 107 6.95 8.74 6.50
N SER A 108 6.53 7.55 6.92
CA SER A 108 7.47 6.50 7.26
C SER A 108 6.96 5.08 7.00
N VAL A 109 7.90 4.15 6.93
CA VAL A 109 7.66 2.73 6.66
C VAL A 109 8.08 1.93 7.88
N TYR A 110 7.17 1.07 8.37
CA TYR A 110 7.42 0.16 9.48
C TYR A 110 7.20 -1.29 9.06
N THR A 111 7.97 -2.21 9.63
CA THR A 111 7.74 -3.65 9.46
C THR A 111 8.19 -4.47 10.67
N GLY A 112 7.68 -5.68 10.81
CA GLY A 112 8.16 -6.68 11.75
C GLY A 112 7.32 -6.83 13.02
N ASN A 113 7.75 -7.75 13.89
CA ASN A 113 7.12 -8.04 15.17
C ASN A 113 8.17 -8.01 16.29
N PRO A 114 8.21 -6.96 17.14
CA PRO A 114 7.41 -5.72 17.03
C PRO A 114 7.78 -4.91 15.79
N ALA A 115 6.84 -4.09 15.30
CA ALA A 115 7.04 -3.24 14.14
C ALA A 115 8.15 -2.22 14.43
N LYS A 116 9.13 -2.09 13.55
CA LYS A 116 10.26 -1.15 13.69
C LYS A 116 10.31 -0.24 12.48
N PHE A 117 10.77 0.99 12.70
CA PHE A 117 11.06 1.93 11.62
C PHE A 117 12.07 1.30 10.66
N VAL A 118 11.79 1.37 9.37
CA VAL A 118 12.66 0.85 8.30
C VAL A 118 13.31 1.99 7.55
N MET A 119 12.49 2.93 7.08
CA MET A 119 12.91 4.07 6.26
C MET A 119 11.80 5.12 6.22
N THR A 120 12.16 6.32 5.77
CA THR A 120 11.21 7.38 5.43
C THR A 120 10.41 7.01 4.17
N LEU A 121 9.28 7.69 3.96
CA LEU A 121 8.48 7.49 2.76
C LEU A 121 9.22 7.92 1.48
N ASP A 122 10.05 8.98 1.55
CA ASP A 122 10.84 9.45 0.40
C ASP A 122 11.89 8.42 -0.02
N GLU A 123 12.58 7.81 0.94
CA GLU A 123 13.51 6.71 0.67
C GLU A 123 12.79 5.51 0.05
N TYR A 124 11.58 5.19 0.55
CA TYR A 124 10.77 4.12 -0.02
C TYR A 124 10.30 4.43 -1.45
N TYR A 125 9.97 5.70 -1.73
CA TYR A 125 9.58 6.16 -3.05
C TYR A 125 10.72 6.01 -4.07
N GLU A 126 11.95 6.43 -3.73
CA GLU A 126 13.12 6.24 -4.59
C GLU A 126 13.49 4.76 -4.74
N LYS A 127 13.38 3.96 -3.67
CA LYS A 127 13.52 2.50 -3.73
C LYS A 127 12.57 1.90 -4.76
N ARG A 128 11.28 2.28 -4.73
CA ARG A 128 10.29 1.77 -5.71
C ARG A 128 10.61 2.21 -7.14
N LYS A 129 10.98 3.48 -7.36
CA LYS A 129 11.38 3.94 -8.70
C LYS A 129 12.52 3.10 -9.29
N SER A 130 13.55 2.83 -8.50
CA SER A 130 14.72 2.07 -8.95
C SER A 130 14.41 0.59 -9.24
N ALA A 131 13.50 -0.02 -8.48
CA ALA A 131 13.15 -1.43 -8.62
C ALA A 131 12.15 -1.71 -9.77
N GLN A 132 11.34 -0.73 -10.18
CA GLN A 132 10.23 -0.92 -11.11
C GLN A 132 10.62 -1.60 -12.42
N ILE A 133 11.71 -1.18 -13.08
CA ILE A 133 12.10 -1.74 -14.39
C ILE A 133 12.48 -3.22 -14.26
N ILE A 134 13.20 -3.57 -13.20
CA ILE A 134 13.69 -4.93 -12.95
C ILE A 134 12.50 -5.85 -12.65
N GLU A 135 11.61 -5.44 -11.77
CA GLU A 135 10.42 -6.22 -11.39
C GLU A 135 9.42 -6.35 -12.55
N ALA A 136 9.22 -5.28 -13.33
CA ALA A 136 8.37 -5.33 -14.52
C ALA A 136 8.94 -6.30 -15.57
N LYS A 137 10.27 -6.31 -15.76
CA LYS A 137 10.95 -7.26 -16.65
C LYS A 137 10.78 -8.69 -16.17
N GLU A 138 10.94 -8.93 -14.86
CA GLU A 138 10.70 -10.25 -14.27
C GLU A 138 9.27 -10.72 -14.53
N GLN A 139 8.27 -9.84 -14.36
CA GLN A 139 6.88 -10.17 -14.63
C GLN A 139 6.65 -10.57 -16.10
N VAL A 140 7.21 -9.81 -17.07
CA VAL A 140 7.11 -10.10 -18.50
C VAL A 140 7.70 -11.49 -18.82
N LEU A 141 8.92 -11.76 -18.35
CA LEU A 141 9.62 -13.01 -18.62
C LEU A 141 8.88 -14.21 -18.02
N GLN A 142 8.38 -14.09 -16.78
CA GLN A 142 7.58 -15.15 -16.15
C GLN A 142 6.27 -15.39 -16.89
N TYR A 143 5.57 -14.33 -17.31
CA TYR A 143 4.32 -14.44 -18.05
C TYR A 143 4.53 -15.15 -19.39
N GLN A 144 5.52 -14.74 -20.18
CA GLN A 144 5.82 -15.37 -21.47
C GLN A 144 6.25 -16.84 -21.30
N THR A 145 7.04 -17.15 -20.27
CA THR A 145 7.49 -18.53 -20.00
C THR A 145 6.34 -19.47 -19.61
N ARG A 146 5.32 -18.97 -18.90
CA ARG A 146 4.24 -19.81 -18.35
C ARG A 146 2.95 -19.80 -19.15
N VAL A 147 2.64 -18.65 -19.76
CA VAL A 147 1.38 -18.43 -20.51
C VAL A 147 1.61 -18.52 -22.02
N MET A 148 2.88 -18.43 -22.48
CA MET A 148 3.29 -18.49 -23.89
C MET A 148 2.63 -17.43 -24.80
N ASN A 149 2.18 -16.32 -24.20
CA ASN A 149 1.59 -15.19 -24.90
C ASN A 149 2.34 -13.89 -24.57
N LYS A 150 2.15 -12.88 -25.41
CA LYS A 150 2.60 -11.51 -25.15
C LYS A 150 1.76 -10.89 -24.02
N PRO A 151 2.36 -10.32 -22.97
CA PRO A 151 1.62 -9.60 -21.93
C PRO A 151 0.85 -8.42 -22.53
N ASP A 152 -0.40 -8.24 -22.12
CA ASP A 152 -1.22 -7.08 -22.50
C ASP A 152 -1.14 -5.96 -21.44
N LYS A 153 -1.88 -4.88 -21.71
CA LYS A 153 -1.99 -3.72 -20.80
C LYS A 153 -2.57 -4.07 -19.43
N MET A 154 -3.40 -5.11 -19.33
CA MET A 154 -4.02 -5.53 -18.07
C MET A 154 -3.02 -6.27 -17.17
N VAL A 155 -2.16 -7.10 -17.78
CA VAL A 155 -1.07 -7.80 -17.08
C VAL A 155 -0.06 -6.81 -16.52
N LEU A 156 0.34 -5.81 -17.32
CA LEU A 156 1.35 -4.81 -16.95
C LEU A 156 0.75 -3.52 -16.38
N ARG A 157 -0.51 -3.54 -15.92
CA ARG A 157 -1.24 -2.32 -15.56
C ARG A 157 -0.59 -1.48 -14.47
N GLU A 158 0.23 -2.07 -13.61
CA GLU A 158 0.94 -1.39 -12.52
C GLU A 158 2.23 -0.70 -12.97
N PHE A 159 2.70 -1.01 -14.18
CA PHE A 159 3.96 -0.51 -14.73
C PHE A 159 3.76 0.48 -15.88
N PHE A 160 2.52 0.87 -16.18
CA PHE A 160 2.19 1.73 -17.31
C PHE A 160 2.91 3.10 -17.30
N PHE A 161 3.35 3.59 -16.14
CA PHE A 161 4.19 4.80 -16.04
C PHE A 161 5.57 4.65 -16.71
N LEU A 162 6.03 3.43 -17.01
CA LEU A 162 7.31 3.16 -17.67
C LEU A 162 7.24 3.31 -19.20
N PHE A 163 6.08 3.06 -19.79
CA PHE A 163 5.99 2.81 -21.23
C PHE A 163 4.76 3.37 -21.92
N GLU A 164 3.67 3.65 -21.20
CA GLU A 164 2.45 4.08 -21.87
C GLU A 164 2.66 5.49 -22.44
N ASP A 165 2.22 5.77 -23.66
CA ASP A 165 2.30 7.10 -24.25
C ASP A 165 0.91 7.56 -24.70
N ILE A 166 0.25 8.36 -23.87
CA ILE A 166 -1.10 8.84 -24.12
C ILE A 166 -1.09 10.38 -24.19
N ASN A 167 -1.59 10.90 -25.31
CA ASN A 167 -1.73 12.32 -25.60
C ASN A 167 -3.11 12.89 -25.19
N ASP A 168 -4.13 12.05 -25.18
CA ASP A 168 -5.54 12.43 -24.99
C ASP A 168 -6.15 11.57 -23.87
N ASP A 169 -6.78 12.22 -22.88
CA ASP A 169 -7.38 11.57 -21.73
C ASP A 169 -8.57 10.66 -22.09
N LYS A 170 -9.19 10.88 -23.25
CA LYS A 170 -10.27 10.04 -23.79
C LYS A 170 -9.77 8.66 -24.22
N GLU A 171 -8.50 8.52 -24.56
CA GLU A 171 -7.89 7.28 -25.03
C GLU A 171 -7.25 6.46 -23.90
N ILE A 172 -7.23 6.97 -22.67
CA ILE A 172 -6.67 6.25 -21.53
C ILE A 172 -7.49 4.97 -21.26
N PHE A 173 -6.78 3.83 -21.26
CA PHE A 173 -7.33 2.54 -20.87
C PHE A 173 -8.09 2.65 -19.53
N SER A 174 -9.31 2.14 -19.48
CA SER A 174 -10.24 2.34 -18.35
C SER A 174 -9.64 1.94 -17.00
N GLU A 175 -8.81 0.89 -16.99
CA GLU A 175 -8.12 0.44 -15.79
C GLU A 175 -7.08 1.47 -15.30
N TYR A 176 -6.34 2.12 -16.21
CA TYR A 176 -5.43 3.20 -15.81
C TYR A 176 -6.19 4.40 -15.25
N LYS A 177 -7.36 4.73 -15.81
CA LYS A 177 -8.22 5.78 -15.23
C LYS A 177 -8.62 5.44 -13.79
N ARG A 178 -9.03 4.19 -13.57
CA ARG A 178 -9.36 3.66 -12.23
C ARG A 178 -8.18 3.78 -11.27
N MET A 179 -6.97 3.44 -11.72
CA MET A 179 -5.76 3.52 -10.91
C MET A 179 -5.32 4.96 -10.62
N LEU A 180 -5.36 5.84 -11.62
CA LEU A 180 -5.04 7.27 -11.45
C LEU A 180 -6.02 7.96 -10.49
N GLY A 181 -7.29 7.53 -10.49
CA GLY A 181 -8.32 8.06 -9.61
C GLY A 181 -8.40 7.38 -8.24
N PHE A 182 -7.51 6.42 -7.98
CA PHE A 182 -7.46 5.78 -6.67
C PHE A 182 -7.09 6.82 -5.61
N THR A 183 -7.90 6.98 -4.56
CA THR A 183 -7.80 8.04 -3.52
C THR A 183 -8.28 9.45 -3.91
N ASP A 184 -9.16 9.56 -4.92
CA ASP A 184 -9.79 10.81 -5.37
C ASP A 184 -8.80 11.90 -5.83
N ASN A 185 -7.61 11.51 -6.31
CA ASN A 185 -6.56 12.41 -6.78
C ASN A 185 -6.28 12.28 -8.30
N TYR A 186 -7.33 11.97 -9.08
CA TYR A 186 -7.22 11.68 -10.50
C TYR A 186 -6.48 12.78 -11.28
N GLU A 187 -6.87 14.05 -11.08
CA GLU A 187 -6.29 15.18 -11.82
C GLU A 187 -4.79 15.35 -11.52
N ASP A 188 -4.39 15.23 -10.25
CA ASP A 188 -2.98 15.33 -9.84
C ASP A 188 -2.15 14.18 -10.41
N SER A 189 -2.66 12.95 -10.32
CA SER A 189 -2.03 11.74 -10.85
C SER A 189 -1.90 11.82 -12.38
N LEU A 190 -2.94 12.26 -13.08
CA LEU A 190 -2.94 12.45 -14.53
C LEU A 190 -1.95 13.56 -14.95
N ASN A 191 -1.96 14.69 -14.26
CA ASN A 191 -1.01 15.78 -14.50
C ASN A 191 0.43 15.31 -14.32
N LYS A 192 0.71 14.53 -13.28
CA LYS A 192 2.03 13.94 -13.05
C LYS A 192 2.40 12.94 -14.15
N PHE A 193 1.45 12.09 -14.56
CA PHE A 193 1.62 11.15 -15.65
C PHE A 193 2.00 11.88 -16.95
N ILE A 194 1.21 12.87 -17.38
CA ILE A 194 1.48 13.64 -18.62
C ILE A 194 2.82 14.37 -18.54
N LYS A 195 3.12 15.06 -17.43
CA LYS A 195 4.39 15.83 -17.27
C LYS A 195 5.65 14.96 -17.30
N THR A 196 5.56 13.70 -16.87
CA THR A 196 6.70 12.78 -16.82
C THR A 196 6.89 11.96 -18.10
N ARG A 197 5.98 12.09 -19.07
CA ARG A 197 5.99 11.37 -20.34
C ARG A 197 7.34 11.42 -21.07
N MET A 198 7.93 12.61 -21.23
CA MET A 198 9.19 12.77 -21.97
C MET A 198 10.39 12.12 -21.28
N ASN A 199 10.26 11.81 -19.97
CA ASN A 199 11.30 11.19 -19.15
C ASN A 199 11.11 9.67 -19.01
N ARG A 200 10.13 9.08 -19.71
CA ARG A 200 9.88 7.64 -19.66
C ARG A 200 10.99 6.87 -20.39
N PRO A 201 11.39 5.71 -19.85
CA PRO A 201 12.42 4.88 -20.47
C PRO A 201 11.95 4.24 -21.80
N PHE A 202 10.64 4.04 -21.99
CA PHE A 202 10.08 3.35 -23.16
C PHE A 202 8.96 4.17 -23.83
N TYR A 203 8.81 4.00 -25.14
CA TYR A 203 7.80 4.72 -25.95
C TYR A 203 6.40 4.11 -25.85
N ASP A 204 6.33 2.78 -25.79
CA ASP A 204 5.11 2.00 -25.73
C ASP A 204 5.39 0.66 -25.04
N ILE A 205 4.33 -0.09 -24.78
CA ILE A 205 4.42 -1.43 -24.17
C ILE A 205 5.26 -2.40 -25.01
N ASP A 206 5.30 -2.23 -26.33
CA ASP A 206 6.02 -3.12 -27.24
C ASP A 206 7.53 -2.90 -27.14
N ALA A 207 7.97 -1.64 -27.10
CA ALA A 207 9.34 -1.25 -26.83
C ALA A 207 9.81 -1.78 -25.46
N PHE A 208 8.94 -1.72 -24.44
CA PHE A 208 9.26 -2.29 -23.12
C PHE A 208 9.40 -3.81 -23.16
N ILE A 209 8.49 -4.54 -23.82
CA ILE A 209 8.56 -6.00 -23.94
C ILE A 209 9.80 -6.43 -24.73
N ASN A 210 10.13 -5.73 -25.81
CA ASN A 210 11.35 -5.97 -26.59
C ASN A 210 12.62 -5.78 -25.74
N PHE A 211 12.67 -4.71 -24.93
CA PHE A 211 13.74 -4.52 -23.95
C PHE A 211 13.85 -5.69 -22.94
N CYS A 212 12.71 -6.22 -22.48
CA CYS A 212 12.69 -7.38 -21.58
C CYS A 212 13.30 -8.63 -22.24
N ASN A 213 13.03 -8.83 -23.53
CA ASN A 213 13.53 -9.95 -24.33
C ASN A 213 15.02 -9.79 -24.74
N GLY A 214 15.64 -8.63 -24.50
CA GLY A 214 17.03 -8.37 -24.87
C GLY A 214 17.23 -7.71 -26.24
N ASP A 215 16.16 -7.18 -26.84
CA ASP A 215 16.23 -6.47 -28.12
C ASP A 215 16.74 -5.03 -27.95
N LYS A 216 17.58 -4.57 -28.89
CA LYS A 216 18.33 -3.29 -28.82
C LYS A 216 17.52 -2.02 -29.12
N TYR A 217 16.20 -2.01 -28.93
CA TYR A 217 15.36 -0.82 -29.19
C TYR A 217 15.01 -0.10 -27.89
N TYR A 218 15.96 0.68 -27.37
CA TYR A 218 15.79 1.52 -26.19
C TYR A 218 16.30 2.94 -26.47
N LYS A 219 15.60 3.96 -25.98
CA LYS A 219 16.17 5.31 -25.79
C LYS A 219 17.21 5.17 -24.66
N GLY A 220 18.51 5.17 -24.94
CA GLY A 220 19.56 5.03 -23.90
C GLY A 220 19.45 6.05 -22.76
N LYS A 221 20.04 5.92 -21.56
CA LYS A 221 20.95 4.94 -20.96
C LYS A 221 20.26 4.32 -19.74
N VAL A 222 20.09 3.00 -19.69
CA VAL A 222 20.05 2.31 -18.40
C VAL A 222 21.52 2.03 -18.11
N GLU A 223 22.17 2.90 -17.34
CA GLU A 223 23.56 2.64 -16.94
C GLU A 223 23.60 1.31 -16.21
N ASP A 224 24.54 0.46 -16.63
CA ASP A 224 24.85 -0.85 -16.04
C ASP A 224 25.20 -0.69 -14.56
N LYS A 225 24.18 -0.65 -13.72
CA LYS A 225 24.26 -0.99 -12.30
C LYS A 225 23.50 -2.29 -12.12
N ILE A 226 24.10 -3.35 -12.67
CA ILE A 226 23.85 -4.74 -12.28
C ILE A 226 24.60 -4.98 -10.98
#